data_AF-A0A9X8DZM0-F1
#
_entry.id   AF-A0A9X8DZM0-F1
#
_cell.length_a   1.000
_cell.length_b   1.000
_cell.length_c   1.000
_cell.angle_alpha   90.00
_cell.angle_beta   90.00
_cell.angle_gamma   90.00
#
_symmetry.space_group_name_H-M   'P 1'
#
loop_
_entity.id
_entity.type
_entity.pdbx_description
1 polymer ?
#
loop_
_entity_poly.entity_id
_entity_poly.type
_entity_poly.pdbx_seq_one_letter_code
_entity_poly.pdbx_strand_id
1 'polypeptide(L)'
;LKGEFVGLPGRELGALRKQNVVLEDITWVPSVAYTGDTCIEFFDQHDRCADFLRAAVLVTEVPISGDLALTVCAKCTFLGDTSAESKADETGHLHLNQLARRMHRFVNSSLVLTHFSARYSFQYIQDTLTRQLLPPPHDANDEAVRRIFMAYGDRWAALTRPPSPPAPPAVASDKPTQS
;
A
#
# COMPACT_ATOMS: atom_id res chain seq x y z
N LEU A 1 -5.28 -28.56 -2.86
CA LEU A 1 -5.08 -29.97 -2.45
C LEU A 1 -5.04 -29.99 -0.94
N LYS A 2 -5.79 -30.88 -0.27
CA LYS A 2 -5.74 -31.01 1.19
C LYS A 2 -4.31 -31.28 1.64
N GLY A 3 -3.95 -30.71 2.80
CA GLY A 3 -2.60 -30.83 3.37
C GLY A 3 -2.14 -32.29 3.51
N GLU A 4 -3.05 -33.19 3.87
CA GLU A 4 -2.80 -34.62 4.05
C GLU A 4 -2.42 -35.39 2.76
N PHE A 5 -2.68 -34.80 1.59
CA PHE A 5 -2.34 -35.40 0.29
C PHE A 5 -1.17 -34.69 -0.42
N VAL A 6 -0.63 -33.63 0.19
CA VAL A 6 0.54 -32.93 -0.36
C VAL A 6 1.76 -33.86 -0.31
N GLY A 7 2.43 -34.02 -1.45
CA GLY A 7 3.62 -34.88 -1.58
C GLY A 7 3.33 -36.33 -2.00
N LEU A 8 2.05 -36.74 -2.08
CA LEU A 8 1.71 -38.05 -2.64
C LEU A 8 1.96 -38.09 -4.16
N PRO A 9 2.47 -39.21 -4.69
CA PRO A 9 2.66 -39.37 -6.13
C PRO A 9 1.31 -39.39 -6.87
N GLY A 10 1.28 -38.83 -8.08
CA GLY A 10 0.04 -38.66 -8.86
C GLY A 10 -0.75 -39.95 -9.10
N ARG A 11 -0.08 -41.11 -9.12
CA ARG A 11 -0.73 -42.43 -9.22
C ARG A 11 -1.61 -42.74 -8.02
N GLU A 12 -1.16 -42.40 -6.81
CA GLU A 12 -1.90 -42.62 -5.57
C GLU A 12 -3.06 -41.64 -5.44
N LEU A 13 -2.85 -40.36 -5.79
CA LEU A 13 -3.91 -39.36 -5.91
C LEU A 13 -5.00 -39.82 -6.90
N GLY A 14 -4.61 -40.39 -8.03
CA GLY A 14 -5.54 -40.96 -9.01
C GLY A 14 -6.34 -42.15 -8.48
N ALA A 15 -5.74 -43.00 -7.64
CA ALA A 15 -6.44 -44.12 -7.00
C ALA A 15 -7.48 -43.62 -5.97
N LEU A 16 -7.11 -42.66 -5.12
CA LEU A 16 -8.00 -42.05 -4.13
C LEU A 16 -9.19 -41.33 -4.81
N ARG A 17 -8.94 -40.65 -5.94
CA ARG A 17 -10.00 -40.01 -6.73
C ARG A 17 -10.99 -41.02 -7.31
N LYS A 18 -10.52 -42.20 -7.74
CA LYS A 18 -11.38 -43.32 -8.20
C LYS A 18 -12.20 -43.94 -7.06
N GLN A 19 -11.75 -43.78 -5.82
CA GLN A 19 -12.46 -44.20 -4.62
C GLN A 19 -13.45 -43.14 -4.12
N ASN A 20 -13.70 -42.07 -4.89
CA ASN A 20 -14.53 -40.92 -4.51
C ASN A 20 -14.04 -40.18 -3.26
N VAL A 21 -12.75 -40.26 -2.95
CA VAL A 21 -12.16 -39.47 -1.86
C VAL A 21 -12.04 -38.01 -2.30
N VAL A 22 -12.52 -37.09 -1.46
CA VAL A 22 -12.40 -35.65 -1.68
C VAL A 22 -10.98 -35.20 -1.36
N LEU A 23 -10.16 -35.03 -2.40
CA LEU A 23 -8.75 -34.63 -2.32
C LEU A 23 -8.57 -33.10 -2.26
N GLU A 24 -9.56 -32.38 -2.73
CA GLU A 24 -9.50 -30.94 -2.94
C GLU A 24 -9.98 -30.21 -1.69
N ASP A 25 -9.33 -29.09 -1.40
CA ASP A 25 -9.77 -28.11 -0.43
C ASP A 25 -10.18 -26.86 -1.19
N ILE A 26 -11.24 -26.21 -0.71
CA ILE A 26 -11.68 -24.92 -1.21
C ILE A 26 -10.93 -23.85 -0.41
N THR A 27 -10.16 -23.02 -1.10
CA THR A 27 -9.51 -21.86 -0.48
C THR A 27 -10.05 -20.59 -1.11
N TRP A 28 -10.45 -19.65 -0.27
CA TRP A 28 -10.87 -18.32 -0.69
C TRP A 28 -9.66 -17.40 -0.75
N VAL A 29 -9.39 -16.84 -1.92
CA VAL A 29 -8.32 -15.87 -2.13
C VAL A 29 -8.97 -14.52 -2.42
N PRO A 30 -8.84 -13.51 -1.54
CA PRO A 30 -9.43 -12.21 -1.79
C PRO A 30 -8.78 -11.59 -3.03
N SER A 31 -9.59 -11.17 -3.98
CA SER A 31 -9.11 -10.54 -5.21
C SER A 31 -9.11 -9.02 -5.12
N VAL A 32 -10.20 -8.44 -4.59
CA VAL A 32 -10.35 -7.00 -4.41
C VAL A 32 -10.86 -6.74 -2.99
N ALA A 33 -10.26 -5.77 -2.32
CA ALA A 33 -10.71 -5.30 -1.01
C ALA A 33 -10.89 -3.77 -1.03
N TYR A 34 -11.92 -3.27 -0.35
CA TYR A 34 -12.18 -1.84 -0.21
C TYR A 34 -12.42 -1.50 1.26
N THR A 35 -11.58 -0.64 1.83
CA THR A 35 -11.63 -0.32 3.26
C THR A 35 -12.78 0.61 3.64
N GLY A 36 -13.29 1.40 2.68
CA GLY A 36 -14.06 2.60 3.00
C GLY A 36 -13.26 3.59 3.86
N ASP A 37 -13.98 4.48 4.53
CA ASP A 37 -13.44 5.35 5.59
C ASP A 37 -12.81 4.49 6.69
N THR A 38 -11.49 4.59 6.83
CA THR A 38 -10.75 3.83 7.84
C THR A 38 -9.65 4.65 8.49
N CYS A 39 -9.30 4.23 9.70
CA CYS A 39 -8.25 4.80 10.53
C CYS A 39 -6.96 3.93 10.31
N ILE A 40 -5.75 4.51 10.36
CA ILE A 40 -4.50 3.79 9.97
C ILE A 40 -4.24 2.53 10.82
N GLU A 41 -4.72 2.52 12.05
CA GLU A 41 -4.64 1.43 13.03
C GLU A 41 -5.35 0.17 12.53
N PHE A 42 -6.28 0.30 11.57
CA PHE A 42 -6.90 -0.84 10.90
C PHE A 42 -5.84 -1.78 10.30
N PHE A 43 -4.81 -1.20 9.68
CA PHE A 43 -3.72 -1.97 9.09
C PHE A 43 -2.76 -2.58 10.12
N ASP A 44 -2.90 -2.21 11.40
CA ASP A 44 -2.13 -2.77 12.49
C ASP A 44 -2.76 -4.04 13.09
N GLN A 45 -4.08 -4.22 12.94
CA GLN A 45 -4.86 -5.32 13.51
C GLN A 45 -4.84 -6.56 12.58
N HIS A 46 -3.82 -7.42 12.70
CA HIS A 46 -3.58 -8.54 11.79
C HIS A 46 -4.83 -9.39 11.51
N ASP A 47 -5.57 -9.78 12.54
CA ASP A 47 -6.77 -10.63 12.41
C ASP A 47 -7.90 -9.99 11.62
N ARG A 48 -7.97 -8.65 11.58
CA ARG A 48 -9.05 -7.91 10.90
C ARG A 48 -8.67 -7.43 9.50
N CYS A 49 -7.39 -7.20 9.24
CA CYS A 49 -6.91 -6.68 7.97
C CYS A 49 -6.22 -7.73 7.08
N ALA A 50 -6.03 -8.98 7.54
CA ALA A 50 -5.30 -10.00 6.79
C ALA A 50 -5.85 -10.22 5.37
N ASP A 51 -7.17 -10.25 5.18
CA ASP A 51 -7.78 -10.36 3.85
C ASP A 51 -7.54 -9.11 2.99
N PHE A 52 -7.55 -7.92 3.60
CA PHE A 52 -7.30 -6.65 2.92
C PHE A 52 -5.85 -6.53 2.47
N LEU A 53 -4.89 -6.92 3.31
CA LEU A 53 -3.46 -6.85 3.02
C LEU A 53 -3.01 -7.90 1.99
N ARG A 54 -3.74 -9.02 1.88
CA ARG A 54 -3.43 -10.10 0.92
C ARG A 54 -4.22 -10.03 -0.39
N ALA A 55 -5.22 -9.15 -0.48
CA ALA A 55 -5.99 -8.98 -1.71
C ALA A 55 -5.10 -8.58 -2.89
N ALA A 56 -5.41 -8.99 -4.12
CA ALA A 56 -4.62 -8.57 -5.27
C ALA A 56 -4.68 -7.04 -5.47
N VAL A 57 -5.88 -6.46 -5.28
CA VAL A 57 -6.14 -5.02 -5.34
C VAL A 57 -6.72 -4.55 -4.00
N LEU A 58 -6.10 -3.53 -3.40
CA LEU A 58 -6.66 -2.83 -2.25
C LEU A 58 -7.07 -1.42 -2.65
N VAL A 59 -8.32 -1.07 -2.42
CA VAL A 59 -8.84 0.29 -2.52
C VAL A 59 -8.94 0.86 -1.11
N THR A 60 -8.28 1.99 -0.85
CA THR A 60 -8.32 2.63 0.47
C THR A 60 -8.44 4.14 0.35
N GLU A 61 -9.09 4.73 1.33
CA GLU A 61 -9.35 6.15 1.38
C GLU A 61 -8.19 6.85 2.10
N VAL A 62 -7.59 7.85 1.42
CA VAL A 62 -6.46 8.60 1.97
C VAL A 62 -6.85 10.06 2.07
N PRO A 63 -7.04 10.59 3.29
CA PRO A 63 -7.20 12.01 3.46
C PRO A 63 -5.85 12.70 3.14
N ILE A 64 -5.83 13.42 2.03
CA ILE A 64 -4.83 14.45 1.80
C ILE A 64 -5.35 15.67 2.53
N SER A 65 -5.08 15.76 3.82
CA SER A 65 -5.35 16.97 4.59
C SER A 65 -4.07 17.35 5.32
N GLY A 66 -3.34 18.29 4.71
CA GLY A 66 -2.42 19.15 5.45
C GLY A 66 -3.16 20.22 6.26
N ASP A 67 -4.47 20.37 6.05
CA ASP A 67 -5.33 21.28 6.82
C ASP A 67 -6.37 20.49 7.63
N LEU A 68 -6.15 20.47 8.93
CA LEU A 68 -7.09 20.37 10.05
C LEU A 68 -8.60 20.39 9.72
N ALA A 69 -9.16 19.33 9.13
CA ALA A 69 -10.60 19.19 8.95
C ALA A 69 -11.06 17.72 8.91
N LEU A 70 -11.17 17.14 10.10
CA LEU A 70 -12.36 16.48 10.64
C LEU A 70 -13.18 15.53 9.72
N THR A 71 -12.85 14.25 9.75
CA THR A 71 -13.83 13.15 9.73
C THR A 71 -13.73 12.42 11.10
N VAL A 72 -14.72 12.62 11.96
CA VAL A 72 -14.75 11.97 13.28
C VAL A 72 -14.92 10.45 13.06
N CYS A 73 -13.87 9.64 13.28
CA CYS A 73 -13.98 8.20 13.56
C CYS A 73 -14.85 8.11 14.84
N ALA A 74 -16.17 7.95 14.69
CA ALA A 74 -17.12 7.90 15.80
C ALA A 74 -16.91 6.62 16.63
N LYS A 75 -16.00 6.69 17.61
CA LYS A 75 -16.04 6.03 18.92
C LYS A 75 -14.85 6.56 19.76
N CYS A 76 -15.16 7.09 20.95
CA CYS A 76 -14.27 7.63 22.01
C CYS A 76 -13.95 9.14 21.85
N THR A 77 -14.68 10.08 22.48
CA THR A 77 -14.81 10.45 23.91
C THR A 77 -13.65 11.34 24.44
N PHE A 78 -13.92 12.65 24.53
CA PHE A 78 -13.53 13.64 25.56
C PHE A 78 -12.28 13.38 26.45
N LEU A 79 -11.26 14.26 26.37
CA LEU A 79 -10.62 15.05 27.46
C LEU A 79 -9.11 15.32 27.18
N GLY A 80 -8.72 16.61 27.14
CA GLY A 80 -7.47 17.08 27.75
C GLY A 80 -6.27 17.37 26.84
N ASP A 81 -6.05 18.66 26.60
CA ASP A 81 -4.76 19.34 26.37
C ASP A 81 -3.56 18.70 27.12
N THR A 82 -2.28 18.73 26.72
CA THR A 82 -1.51 19.49 25.72
C THR A 82 -0.17 18.76 25.55
N SER A 83 0.29 18.51 24.31
CA SER A 83 1.70 18.62 23.89
C SER A 83 1.82 18.32 22.40
N ALA A 84 2.48 19.20 21.65
CA ALA A 84 2.31 19.41 20.21
C ALA A 84 2.92 18.36 19.26
N GLU A 85 3.28 17.17 19.76
CA GLU A 85 3.54 15.98 18.93
C GLU A 85 2.51 14.87 19.18
N SER A 86 1.64 15.07 20.17
CA SER A 86 0.63 14.11 20.63
C SER A 86 -0.78 14.39 20.10
N LYS A 87 -0.97 15.43 19.28
CA LYS A 87 -2.28 15.83 18.71
C LYS A 87 -2.59 15.20 17.34
N ALA A 88 -1.65 14.47 16.74
CA ALA A 88 -1.89 13.76 15.48
C ALA A 88 -2.69 12.45 15.67
N ASP A 89 -2.75 11.94 16.89
CA ASP A 89 -3.48 10.70 17.23
C ASP A 89 -4.96 10.95 17.58
N GLU A 90 -5.38 12.21 17.72
CA GLU A 90 -6.77 12.56 18.11
C GLU A 90 -7.71 12.79 16.92
N THR A 91 -7.20 12.80 15.69
CA THR A 91 -8.03 12.93 14.49
C THR A 91 -7.85 11.68 13.65
N GLY A 92 -8.75 10.72 13.85
CA GLY A 92 -8.80 9.41 13.19
C GLY A 92 -8.76 9.42 11.66
N HIS A 93 -7.57 9.71 11.12
CA HIS A 93 -7.29 9.83 9.71
C HIS A 93 -5.95 9.20 9.35
N LEU A 94 -5.95 8.60 8.17
CA LEU A 94 -4.80 8.00 7.59
C LEU A 94 -3.88 9.09 6.99
N HIS A 95 -2.83 9.47 7.71
CA HIS A 95 -1.81 10.36 7.13
C HIS A 95 -0.97 9.61 6.09
N LEU A 96 -0.70 10.25 4.95
CA LEU A 96 0.08 9.68 3.84
C LEU A 96 1.47 9.18 4.27
N ASN A 97 2.12 9.86 5.22
CA ASN A 97 3.38 9.42 5.83
C ASN A 97 3.23 8.14 6.69
N GLN A 98 2.11 8.00 7.39
CA GLN A 98 1.84 6.80 8.19
C GLN A 98 1.55 5.59 7.28
N LEU A 99 0.90 5.82 6.14
CA LEU A 99 0.74 4.82 5.09
C LEU A 99 2.10 4.42 4.52
N ALA A 100 2.93 5.38 4.12
CA ALA A 100 4.27 5.14 3.60
C ALA A 100 5.11 4.23 4.52
N ARG A 101 5.10 4.51 5.83
CA ARG A 101 5.81 3.69 6.84
C ARG A 101 5.29 2.25 6.92
N ARG A 102 3.99 2.04 6.68
CA ARG A 102 3.34 0.72 6.75
C ARG A 102 3.30 -0.02 5.42
N MET A 103 3.71 0.62 4.32
CA MET A 103 3.70 0.02 2.99
C MET A 103 4.32 -1.38 2.99
N HIS A 104 5.43 -1.60 3.70
CA HIS A 104 6.07 -2.92 3.80
C HIS A 104 5.13 -4.08 4.21
N ARG A 105 4.03 -3.81 4.92
CA ARG A 105 3.04 -4.82 5.37
C ARG A 105 2.04 -5.23 4.30
N PHE A 106 1.84 -4.40 3.29
CA PHE A 106 0.86 -4.64 2.23
C PHE A 106 1.46 -5.67 1.29
N VAL A 107 0.77 -6.78 1.04
CA VAL A 107 1.20 -7.81 0.07
C VAL A 107 0.50 -7.60 -1.28
N ASN A 108 -0.42 -6.62 -1.33
CA ASN A 108 -1.19 -6.27 -2.50
C ASN A 108 -0.29 -5.96 -3.71
N SER A 109 -0.69 -6.46 -4.89
CA SER A 109 -0.02 -6.15 -6.15
C SER A 109 -0.32 -4.73 -6.62
N SER A 110 -1.52 -4.23 -6.31
CA SER A 110 -1.97 -2.88 -6.65
C SER A 110 -2.68 -2.20 -5.49
N LEU A 111 -2.43 -0.91 -5.32
CA LEU A 111 -3.06 -0.05 -4.33
C LEU A 111 -3.79 1.09 -5.04
N VAL A 112 -5.06 1.31 -4.73
CA VAL A 112 -5.87 2.40 -5.28
C VAL A 112 -6.24 3.34 -4.15
N LEU A 113 -5.82 4.59 -4.25
CA LEU A 113 -6.09 5.64 -3.28
C LEU A 113 -7.25 6.49 -3.78
N THR A 114 -8.26 6.70 -2.95
CA THR A 114 -9.47 7.44 -3.32
C THR A 114 -9.97 8.34 -2.19
N HIS A 115 -11.10 9.00 -2.44
CA HIS A 115 -11.82 9.85 -1.49
C HIS A 115 -10.98 11.05 -0.98
N PHE A 116 -10.26 11.69 -1.91
CA PHE A 116 -9.49 12.88 -1.62
C PHE A 116 -10.38 14.11 -1.38
N SER A 117 -9.92 15.03 -0.52
CA SER A 117 -10.61 16.29 -0.27
C SER A 117 -10.75 17.12 -1.54
N ALA A 118 -11.97 17.60 -1.80
CA ALA A 118 -12.31 18.39 -2.97
C ALA A 118 -11.55 19.74 -3.06
N ARG A 119 -10.87 20.14 -1.98
CA ARG A 119 -10.07 21.36 -1.91
C ARG A 119 -8.79 21.29 -2.77
N TYR A 120 -8.30 20.09 -3.05
CA TYR A 120 -7.04 19.90 -3.75
C TYR A 120 -7.26 19.55 -5.21
N SER A 121 -6.40 20.09 -6.08
CA SER A 121 -6.45 19.76 -7.50
C SER A 121 -5.93 18.34 -7.75
N PHE A 122 -6.41 17.72 -8.83
CA PHE A 122 -5.94 16.41 -9.28
C PHE A 122 -4.41 16.34 -9.39
N GLN A 123 -3.79 17.39 -9.96
CA GLN A 123 -2.33 17.46 -10.12
C GLN A 123 -1.62 17.56 -8.77
N TYR A 124 -2.12 18.38 -7.85
CA TYR A 124 -1.54 18.52 -6.52
C TYR A 124 -1.55 17.19 -5.76
N ILE A 125 -2.66 16.46 -5.84
CA ILE A 125 -2.81 15.14 -5.25
C ILE A 125 -1.80 14.18 -5.85
N GLN A 126 -1.76 14.09 -7.18
CA GLN A 126 -0.85 13.18 -7.90
C GLN A 126 0.62 13.45 -7.56
N ASP A 127 1.04 14.71 -7.56
CA ASP A 127 2.41 15.11 -7.27
C ASP A 127 2.78 14.80 -5.82
N THR A 128 1.85 15.03 -4.88
CA THR A 128 2.06 14.76 -3.45
C THR A 128 2.18 13.27 -3.16
N LEU A 129 1.29 12.46 -3.76
CA LEU A 129 1.35 11.00 -3.64
C LEU A 129 2.64 10.44 -4.25
N THR A 130 3.03 10.92 -5.42
CA THR A 130 4.24 10.47 -6.10
C THR A 130 5.48 10.76 -5.25
N ARG A 131 5.58 11.97 -4.68
CA ARG A 131 6.72 12.35 -3.82
C ARG A 131 6.83 11.49 -2.55
N GLN A 132 5.70 11.16 -1.92
CA GLN A 132 5.72 10.48 -0.62
C GLN A 132 5.72 8.95 -0.72
N LEU A 133 5.05 8.37 -1.73
CA LEU A 133 4.91 6.92 -1.87
C LEU A 133 5.88 6.30 -2.86
N LEU A 134 6.43 7.10 -3.78
CA LEU A 134 7.42 6.66 -4.76
C LEU A 134 8.69 7.52 -4.67
N PRO A 135 9.38 7.56 -3.50
CA PRO A 135 10.64 8.26 -3.40
C PRO A 135 11.65 7.72 -4.43
N PRO A 136 12.61 8.53 -4.89
CA PRO A 136 13.66 8.07 -5.80
C PRO A 136 14.40 6.85 -5.18
N PRO A 137 14.80 5.87 -6.00
CA PRO A 137 15.42 4.65 -5.47
C PRO A 137 16.73 5.00 -4.79
N HIS A 138 16.91 4.51 -3.57
CA HIS A 138 18.20 4.62 -2.89
C HIS A 138 19.19 3.56 -3.41
N ASP A 139 18.69 2.45 -3.98
CA ASP A 139 19.45 1.36 -4.59
C ASP A 139 18.72 0.76 -5.81
N ALA A 140 19.47 0.20 -6.77
CA ALA A 140 18.95 -0.40 -8.01
C ALA A 140 18.11 -1.69 -7.81
N ASN A 141 18.14 -2.28 -6.62
CA ASN A 141 17.39 -3.50 -6.26
C ASN A 141 16.09 -3.23 -5.49
N ASP A 142 15.70 -1.97 -5.30
CA ASP A 142 14.49 -1.57 -4.59
C ASP A 142 13.25 -1.72 -5.49
N GLU A 143 12.99 -2.97 -5.90
CA GLU A 143 11.99 -3.32 -6.92
C GLU A 143 10.93 -4.27 -6.36
N ALA A 144 10.22 -3.83 -5.33
CA ALA A 144 8.83 -4.21 -5.19
C ALA A 144 7.97 -3.16 -5.92
N VAL A 145 7.93 -3.23 -7.26
CA VAL A 145 7.08 -2.33 -8.07
C VAL A 145 5.62 -2.66 -7.79
N ARG A 146 5.07 -1.95 -6.82
CA ARG A 146 3.63 -1.94 -6.54
C ARG A 146 3.02 -0.86 -7.41
N ARG A 147 1.97 -1.22 -8.13
CA ARG A 147 1.23 -0.26 -8.95
C ARG A 147 0.31 0.53 -8.03
N ILE A 148 0.62 1.81 -7.84
CA ILE A 148 -0.22 2.71 -7.06
C ILE A 148 -1.05 3.54 -8.03
N PHE A 149 -2.35 3.60 -7.79
CA PHE A 149 -3.30 4.38 -8.55
C PHE A 149 -3.98 5.39 -7.63
N MET A 150 -4.42 6.51 -8.20
CA MET A 150 -5.31 7.45 -7.55
C MET A 150 -6.61 7.57 -8.34
N ALA A 151 -7.74 7.71 -7.64
CA ALA A 151 -9.05 8.01 -8.20
C ALA A 151 -9.63 9.26 -7.54
N TYR A 152 -10.06 10.23 -8.36
CA TYR A 152 -10.62 11.50 -7.91
C TYR A 152 -11.76 11.92 -8.85
N GLY A 153 -13.00 11.76 -8.37
CA GLY A 153 -14.18 11.96 -9.20
C GLY A 153 -14.23 10.95 -10.35
N ASP A 154 -14.35 11.46 -11.58
CA ASP A 154 -14.33 10.69 -12.83
C ASP A 154 -12.91 10.46 -13.39
N ARG A 155 -11.89 11.01 -12.73
CA ARG A 155 -10.49 10.92 -13.16
C ARG A 155 -9.73 9.88 -12.35
N TRP A 156 -8.78 9.23 -12.99
CA TRP A 156 -7.83 8.35 -12.33
C TRP A 156 -6.44 8.46 -12.98
N ALA A 157 -5.39 8.14 -12.23
CA ALA A 157 -4.02 8.09 -12.72
C ALA A 157 -3.21 6.99 -12.03
N ALA A 158 -2.30 6.38 -12.78
CA ALA A 158 -1.21 5.60 -12.21
C ALA A 158 -0.11 6.54 -11.72
N LEU A 159 0.37 6.34 -10.50
CA LEU A 159 1.54 7.06 -10.01
C LEU A 159 2.77 6.48 -10.71
N THR A 160 3.59 7.36 -11.27
CA THR A 160 4.81 6.99 -11.97
C THR A 160 5.99 7.63 -11.26
N ARG A 161 7.08 6.87 -11.10
CA ARG A 161 8.30 7.41 -10.50
C ARG A 161 8.84 8.51 -11.41
N PRO A 162 9.27 9.67 -10.87
CA PRO A 162 9.98 10.65 -11.69
C PRO A 162 11.26 9.99 -12.24
N PRO A 163 11.67 10.33 -13.48
CA PRO A 163 12.91 9.81 -14.05
C PRO A 163 14.10 10.13 -13.13
N SER A 164 15.03 9.19 -13.00
CA SER A 164 16.27 9.41 -12.24
C SER A 164 16.99 10.65 -12.79
N PRO A 165 17.53 11.55 -11.95
CA PRO A 165 18.34 12.64 -12.44
C PRO A 165 19.50 12.08 -13.28
N PRO A 166 19.86 12.74 -14.41
CA PRO A 166 20.99 12.31 -15.22
C PRO A 166 22.25 12.22 -14.34
N ALA A 167 23.04 11.16 -14.54
CA ALA A 167 24.30 11.00 -13.83
C ALA A 167 25.14 12.28 -13.98
N PRO A 168 25.78 12.76 -12.89
CA PRO A 168 26.67 13.91 -13.00
C PRO A 168 27.72 13.63 -14.09
N PRO A 169 28.05 14.61 -14.95
CA PRO A 169 29.05 14.42 -15.98
C PRO A 169 30.33 13.90 -15.34
N ALA A 170 30.90 12.84 -15.92
CA ALA A 170 32.16 12.28 -15.46
C ALA A 170 33.17 13.43 -15.37
N VAL A 171 33.58 13.75 -14.14
CA VAL A 171 34.63 14.73 -13.88
C VAL A 171 35.87 14.15 -14.56
N ALA A 172 36.26 14.75 -15.69
CA ALA A 172 37.49 14.41 -16.38
C ALA A 172 38.62 14.56 -15.36
N SER A 173 39.20 13.43 -14.96
CA SER A 173 40.39 13.42 -14.12
C SER A 173 41.54 13.92 -14.97
N ASP A 174 41.74 15.24 -14.98
CA ASP A 174 43.01 15.85 -15.38
C ASP A 174 44.05 15.44 -14.32
N LYS A 175 44.60 14.24 -14.48
CA LYS A 175 45.88 13.92 -13.85
C LYS A 175 46.95 14.62 -14.68
N PRO A 176 47.72 15.56 -14.12
CA PRO A 176 48.85 16.13 -14.82
C PRO A 176 49.84 15.01 -15.12
N THR A 177 50.14 14.83 -16.40
CA THR A 177 51.26 14.00 -16.86
C THR A 177 52.53 14.61 -16.28
N GLN A 178 53.14 13.95 -15.30
CA GLN A 178 54.45 14.32 -14.81
C GLN A 178 55.47 13.97 -15.91
N SER A 179 56.14 15.02 -16.40
CA SER A 179 57.32 14.99 -17.28
C SER A 179 58.59 14.75 -16.48
#